data_AF-A0A951M8X7-F1
#
_entry.id   AF-A0A951M8X7-F1
#
_cell.length_a   1.000
_cell.length_b   1.000
_cell.length_c   1.000
_cell.angle_alpha   90.00
_cell.angle_beta   90.00
_cell.angle_gamma   90.00
#
_symmetry.space_group_name_H-M   'P 1'
#
loop_
_entity.id
_entity.type
_entity.pdbx_description
1 polymer ?
#
loop_
_entity_poly.entity_id
_entity_poly.type
_entity_poly.pdbx_seq_one_letter_code
_entity_poly.pdbx_strand_id
1 'polypeptide(L)' 'MFVYKISGRQPGFADGLLFNSCVKDLQGHPELWLDECPYLHTSASTMPTDGLRVELVKVTERASARPVSFALAA' A
#
# COMPACT_ATOMS: atom_id res chain seq x y z
N MET A 1 5.65 6.11 -9.16
CA MET A 1 5.19 5.56 -7.86
C MET A 1 3.68 5.67 -7.81
N PHE A 2 3.00 4.64 -7.33
CA PHE A 2 1.55 4.49 -7.38
C PHE A 2 1.00 4.48 -5.95
N VAL A 3 -0.08 5.22 -5.74
CA VAL A 3 -0.78 5.28 -4.45
C VAL A 3 -2.08 4.52 -4.61
N TYR A 4 -2.22 3.46 -3.83
CA TYR A 4 -3.40 2.63 -3.78
C TYR A 4 -4.15 2.88 -2.48
N LYS A 5 -5.48 2.77 -2.52
CA LYS A 5 -6.34 2.65 -1.35
C LYS A 5 -6.83 1.22 -1.26
N ILE A 6 -6.56 0.58 -0.14
CA ILE A 6 -7.04 -0.76 0.14
C ILE A 6 -8.16 -0.65 1.16
N SER A 7 -9.35 -1.11 0.80
CA SER A 7 -10.50 -1.13 1.70
C SER A 7 -11.12 -2.51 1.77
N GLY A 8 -11.77 -2.84 2.88
CA GLY A 8 -12.41 -4.13 3.06
C GLY A 8 -13.13 -4.23 4.38
N ARG A 9 -13.86 -5.35 4.56
CA ARG A 9 -14.59 -5.64 5.80
C ARG A 9 -13.69 -6.07 6.96
N GLN A 10 -12.41 -6.28 6.69
CA GLN A 10 -11.44 -6.72 7.67
C GLN A 10 -11.13 -5.59 8.68
N PRO A 11 -10.87 -5.91 9.95
CA PRO A 11 -10.46 -4.92 10.95
C PRO A 11 -9.22 -4.15 10.48
N GLY A 12 -9.26 -2.81 10.56
CA GLY A 12 -8.18 -1.94 10.09
C GLY A 12 -8.26 -1.54 8.61
N PHE A 13 -9.19 -2.10 7.83
CA PHE A 13 -9.39 -1.77 6.41
C PHE A 13 -10.71 -1.05 6.11
N ALA A 14 -11.57 -0.86 7.11
CA ALA A 14 -12.88 -0.24 6.94
C ALA A 14 -12.80 1.21 6.45
N ASP A 15 -11.89 2.00 7.01
CA ASP A 15 -11.67 3.41 6.62
C ASP A 15 -10.84 3.54 5.33
N GLY A 16 -10.20 2.45 4.94
CA GLY A 16 -9.31 2.34 3.80
C GLY A 16 -7.88 2.79 4.12
N LEU A 17 -6.93 1.91 3.80
CA LEU A 17 -5.51 2.11 4.03
C LEU A 17 -4.83 2.63 2.76
N LEU A 18 -4.07 3.71 2.88
CA LEU A 18 -3.26 4.22 1.78
C LEU A 18 -1.91 3.50 1.74
N PHE A 19 -1.59 2.95 0.57
CA PHE A 19 -0.37 2.20 0.33
C PHE A 19 0.37 2.77 -0.88
N ASN A 20 1.65 3.07 -0.70
CA ASN A 20 2.51 3.51 -1.79
C ASN A 20 3.29 2.31 -2.32
N SER A 21 3.10 1.99 -3.60
CA SER A 21 3.82 0.91 -4.27
C SER A 21 4.54 1.39 -5.51
N CYS A 22 5.63 0.71 -5.85
CA CYS A 22 6.30 0.83 -7.14
C CYS A 22 5.71 -0.13 -8.18
N VAL A 23 4.93 -1.13 -7.76
CA VAL A 23 4.29 -2.11 -8.62
C VAL A 23 3.14 -1.43 -9.37
N LYS A 24 3.11 -1.61 -10.69
CA LYS A 24 2.00 -1.20 -11.53
C LYS A 24 0.89 -2.22 -11.41
N ASP A 25 -0.35 -1.76 -11.57
CA ASP A 25 -1.52 -2.63 -11.66
C ASP A 25 -1.76 -3.58 -10.45
N LEU A 26 -1.50 -3.07 -9.24
CA LEU A 26 -1.79 -3.79 -7.99
C LEU A 26 -3.28 -4.18 -7.81
N GLN A 27 -4.17 -3.66 -8.66
CA GLN A 27 -5.60 -3.99 -8.68
C GLN A 27 -5.85 -5.40 -9.23
N GLY A 28 -5.09 -5.80 -10.25
CA GLY A 28 -5.15 -7.14 -10.82
C GLY A 28 -4.42 -8.19 -10.00
N HIS A 29 -3.54 -7.73 -9.09
CA HIS A 29 -2.68 -8.56 -8.26
C HIS A 29 -2.71 -8.15 -6.79
N PRO A 30 -3.89 -8.21 -6.13
CA PRO A 30 -4.03 -7.86 -4.72
C PRO A 30 -3.25 -8.79 -3.79
N GLU A 31 -2.73 -9.92 -4.26
CA GLU A 31 -1.82 -10.77 -3.49
C GLU A 31 -0.47 -10.10 -3.20
N LEU A 32 0.03 -9.26 -4.14
CA LEU A 32 1.38 -8.70 -4.06
C LEU A 32 1.55 -7.65 -2.96
N TRP A 33 0.46 -7.01 -2.52
CA TRP A 33 0.54 -6.04 -1.41
C TRP A 33 0.41 -6.69 -0.03
N LEU A 34 -0.13 -7.91 0.05
CA LEU A 34 -0.29 -8.61 1.33
C LEU A 34 1.06 -8.92 1.96
N ASP A 35 2.03 -9.32 1.14
CA ASP A 35 3.40 -9.60 1.56
C ASP A 35 4.09 -8.37 2.15
N GLU A 36 3.68 -7.17 1.74
CA GLU A 36 4.25 -5.90 2.21
C GLU A 36 3.42 -5.24 3.32
N CYS A 37 2.29 -5.82 3.73
CA CYS A 37 1.39 -5.19 4.69
C CYS A 37 1.74 -5.54 6.15
N PRO A 38 2.28 -4.60 6.94
CA PRO A 38 2.59 -4.85 8.35
C PRO A 38 1.34 -5.01 9.23
N TYR A 39 0.17 -4.57 8.74
CA TYR A 39 -1.10 -4.65 9.48
C TYR A 39 -1.82 -5.99 9.30
N LEU A 40 -1.40 -6.80 8.32
CA LEU A 40 -1.91 -8.16 8.11
C LEU A 40 -1.10 -9.21 8.89
N HIS A 41 -0.29 -8.79 9.86
CA HIS A 41 0.43 -9.70 10.76
C HIS A 41 -0.54 -10.48 11.64
N THR A 42 -1.00 -11.61 11.13
CA THR A 42 -1.11 -12.91 11.82
C THR A 42 -1.62 -13.92 10.80
N SER A 43 -0.73 -14.78 10.31
CA SER A 43 -1.10 -16.02 9.61
C SER A 43 -1.74 -15.83 8.21
N ALA A 44 -1.26 -14.88 7.41
CA ALA A 44 -1.84 -14.49 6.12
C ALA A 44 -1.67 -15.49 4.95
N SER A 45 -1.22 -16.73 5.19
CA SER A 45 -1.33 -17.78 4.16
C SER A 45 -2.77 -18.34 4.04
N THR A 46 -3.69 -17.93 4.92
CA THR A 46 -5.04 -18.52 5.00
C THR A 46 -6.16 -17.47 5.19
N MET A 47 -5.84 -16.17 5.28
CA MET A 47 -6.85 -15.12 5.32
C MET A 47 -7.37 -14.88 3.89
N PRO A 48 -8.66 -15.11 3.62
CA PRO A 48 -9.20 -14.80 2.31
C PRO A 48 -9.03 -13.31 2.04
N THR A 49 -8.42 -12.96 0.92
CA THR A 49 -8.53 -11.63 0.30
C THR A 49 -9.96 -11.27 -0.09
N ASP A 50 -10.89 -12.20 0.13
CA ASP A 50 -12.30 -12.08 -0.11
C ASP A 50 -12.87 -10.82 0.57
N GLY A 51 -13.30 -9.88 -0.27
CA GLY A 51 -13.85 -8.59 0.15
C GLY A 51 -12.84 -7.45 0.33
N LEU A 52 -11.55 -7.66 0.09
CA LEU A 52 -10.59 -6.57 -0.06
C LEU A 52 -10.67 -5.97 -1.47
N ARG A 53 -10.68 -4.65 -1.56
CA ARG A 53 -10.68 -3.87 -2.79
C ARG A 53 -9.46 -2.97 -2.81
N VAL A 54 -8.72 -3.04 -3.91
CA VAL A 54 -7.56 -2.18 -4.17
C VAL A 54 -7.94 -1.20 -5.26
N GLU A 55 -7.84 0.09 -4.95
CA GLU A 55 -8.16 1.18 -5.87
C GLU A 55 -6.94 2.05 -6.09
N LEU A 56 -6.64 2.41 -7.34
CA LEU A 56 -5.55 3.34 -7.65
C LEU A 56 -6.07 4.75 -7.39
N VAL A 57 -5.53 5.41 -6.38
CA VAL A 57 -5.90 6.78 -6.02
C VAL A 57 -5.09 7.80 -6.81
N LYS A 58 -3.81 7.51 -7.00
CA LYS A 58 -2.91 8.48 -7.62
C LYS A 58 -1.73 7.79 -8.32
N VAL A 59 -1.45 8.24 -9.53
CA VAL A 59 -0.16 8.00 -10.18
C VAL A 59 0.73 9.20 -9.87
N THR A 60 1.85 8.95 -9.21
CA THR A 60 2.87 9.96 -8.97
C THR A 60 4.03 9.70 -9.94
N GLU A 61 4.07 10.48 -11.03
CA GLU A 61 5.15 10.39 -12.03
C GLU A 61 6.51 10.84 -11.49
N ARG A 62 6.53 11.60 -10.39
CA ARG A 62 7.77 12.03 -9.74
C ARG A 62 8.14 11.08 -8.61
N ALA A 63 9.04 10.15 -8.91
CA ALA A 63 10.03 9.72 -7.93
C ALA A 63 11.01 10.89 -7.70
N SER A 64 10.56 11.95 -7.04
CA SER A 64 11.45 13.00 -6.56
C SER A 64 11.39 12.94 -5.04
N ALA A 65 12.10 11.96 -4.48
CA ALA A 65 12.71 12.20 -3.19
C ALA A 65 13.65 13.39 -3.39
N ARG A 66 13.20 14.61 -3.09
CA ARG A 66 14.18 15.67 -2.82
C ARG A 66 14.97 15.14 -1.62
N PRO A 67 16.28 14.92 -1.73
CA PRO A 67 17.07 14.61 -0.56
C PRO A 67 16.84 15.76 0.40
N VAL A 68 16.19 15.48 1.54
CA VAL A 68 16.16 16.43 2.64
C VAL A 68 17.59 16.46 3.13
N SER A 69 18.36 17.41 2.61
CA SER A 69 19.69 17.70 3.10
C SER A 69 19.47 18.27 4.49
N PHE A 70 19.45 17.40 5.50
CA PHE A 70 19.69 17.84 6.87
C PHE A 70 21.10 18.40 6.86
N ALA A 71 21.21 19.73 6.72
CA ALA A 71 22.42 20.42 7.07
C ALA A 71 22.63 20.15 8.57
N LEU A 72 23.53 19.22 8.86
CA LEU A 72 24.07 19.03 10.20
C LEU A 72 24.84 20.32 10.51
N ALA A 73 24.20 21.24 11.23
CA ALA A 73 24.89 22.41 11.76
C ALA A 73 25.94 21.90 12.76
N ALA A 74 27.21 22.19 12.46
CA ALA A 74 28.36 21.94 13.32
C ALA A 74 28.43 22.94 14.48
#